data_AF-R7U562-F1
#
_entry.id   AF-R7U562-F1
#
_cell.length_a   1.000
_cell.length_b   1.000
_cell.length_c   1.000
_cell.angle_alpha   90.00
_cell.angle_beta   90.00
_cell.angle_gamma   90.00
#
_symmetry.space_group_name_H-M   'P 1'
#
loop_
_entity.id
_entity.type
_entity.pdbx_description
1 polymer ?
#
loop_
_entity_poly.entity_id
_entity_poly.type
_entity_poly.pdbx_seq_one_letter_code
_entity_poly.pdbx_strand_id
1 'polypeptide(L)' 'MFYTLYDLYYYYVYNHGFQIAKNRYVTISEFKGKKYVNIREYYDADGEMKPGRKGIALNSEQWANLKEHIDDIDKALDKL' A
#
# COMPACT_ATOMS: atom_id res chain seq x y z
N MET A 1 19.93 7.11 -21.50
CA MET A 1 18.82 7.66 -20.69
C MET A 1 19.00 7.09 -19.29
N PHE A 2 19.66 7.84 -18.40
CA PHE A 2 20.04 7.35 -17.08
C PHE A 2 18.87 7.56 -16.12
N TYR A 3 18.26 6.49 -15.65
CA TYR A 3 17.29 6.55 -14.56
C TYR A 3 18.03 6.88 -13.26
N THR A 4 17.46 7.78 -12.47
CA THR A 4 18.01 8.11 -11.16
C THR A 4 17.70 6.99 -10.15
N LEU A 5 18.45 6.94 -9.04
CA LEU A 5 18.11 6.05 -7.91
C LEU A 5 16.68 6.27 -7.41
N TYR A 6 16.15 7.49 -7.53
CA TYR A 6 14.78 7.85 -7.18
C TYR A 6 13.77 7.20 -8.14
N ASP A 7 14.05 7.19 -9.44
CA ASP A 7 13.20 6.55 -10.44
C ASP A 7 13.13 5.03 -10.23
N LEU A 8 14.27 4.41 -9.90
CA LEU A 8 14.37 2.99 -9.56
C LEU A 8 13.59 2.64 -8.28
N TYR A 9 13.67 3.50 -7.25
CA TYR A 9 12.90 3.33 -6.02
C TYR A 9 11.39 3.41 -6.28
N TYR A 10 10.94 4.42 -7.03
CA TYR A 10 9.54 4.57 -7.40
C TYR A 10 9.04 3.38 -8.23
N TYR A 11 9.85 2.93 -9.19
CA TYR A 11 9.54 1.75 -9.99
C TYR A 11 9.40 0.50 -9.12
N TYR A 12 10.33 0.27 -8.19
CA TYR A 12 10.27 -0.86 -7.26
C TYR A 12 8.99 -0.80 -6.42
N VAL A 13 8.69 0.34 -5.80
CA VAL A 13 7.48 0.55 -4.99
C VAL A 13 6.21 0.31 -5.80
N TYR A 14 6.15 0.78 -7.05
CA TYR A 14 5.00 0.58 -7.93
C TYR A 14 4.78 -0.90 -8.27
N ASN A 15 5.86 -1.67 -8.46
CA ASN A 15 5.76 -3.07 -8.89
C ASN A 15 5.66 -4.07 -7.74
N HIS A 16 6.19 -3.77 -6.55
CA HIS A 16 6.31 -4.73 -5.45
C HIS A 16 5.51 -4.32 -4.20
N GLY A 17 5.26 -3.03 -4.00
CA GLY A 17 4.63 -2.50 -2.80
C GLY A 17 5.51 -2.57 -1.55
N PHE A 18 5.01 -2.01 -0.46
CA PHE A 18 5.63 -2.05 0.86
C PHE A 18 5.07 -3.24 1.64
N GLN A 19 5.91 -4.22 1.97
CA GLN A 19 5.48 -5.34 2.80
C GLN A 19 5.26 -4.89 4.25
N ILE A 20 4.09 -5.22 4.82
CA ILE A 20 3.73 -4.88 6.20
C ILE A 20 3.48 -6.11 7.08
N ALA A 21 3.31 -7.29 6.49
CA ALA A 21 3.32 -8.58 7.18
C ALA A 21 3.57 -9.73 6.18
N LYS A 22 3.56 -10.98 6.67
CA LYS A 22 3.51 -12.15 5.78
C LYS A 22 2.29 -12.03 4.87
N ASN A 23 2.52 -12.01 3.56
CA ASN A 23 1.51 -11.87 2.51
C ASN A 23 0.62 -10.62 2.64
N ARG A 24 1.07 -9.54 3.28
CA ARG A 24 0.33 -8.27 3.35
C ARG A 24 1.19 -7.13 2.86
N TYR A 25 0.64 -6.35 1.93
CA TYR A 25 1.37 -5.30 1.24
C TYR A 25 0.54 -4.02 1.15
N VAL A 26 1.24 -2.89 1.13
CA VAL A 26 0.73 -1.59 0.72
C VAL A 26 1.19 -1.33 -0.71
N THR A 27 0.29 -1.23 -1.68
CA THR A 27 0.61 -1.01 -3.09
C THR A 27 -0.07 0.25 -3.64
N ILE A 28 0.55 0.89 -4.63
CA ILE A 28 -0.03 2.03 -5.35
C ILE A 28 -0.59 1.53 -6.67
N SER A 29 -1.85 1.86 -6.96
CA SER A 29 -2.48 1.53 -8.25
C SER A 29 -3.22 2.72 -8.83
N GLU A 30 -3.48 2.68 -10.13
CA GLU A 30 -4.34 3.65 -10.82
C GLU A 30 -5.52 2.93 -11.48
N PHE A 31 -6.72 3.46 -11.29
CA PHE A 31 -7.92 2.99 -11.98
C PHE A 31 -8.74 4.18 -12.47
N LYS A 32 -8.93 4.26 -13.79
CA LYS A 32 -9.64 5.37 -14.46
C LYS A 32 -9.10 6.76 -14.07
N GLY A 33 -7.76 6.91 -14.07
CA GLY A 33 -7.09 8.17 -13.73
C GLY A 33 -7.11 8.53 -12.24
N LYS A 34 -7.65 7.67 -11.37
CA LYS A 34 -7.64 7.86 -9.92
C LYS A 34 -6.60 6.97 -9.28
N LYS A 35 -5.79 7.54 -8.38
CA LYS A 35 -4.78 6.83 -7.60
C LYS A 35 -5.39 6.23 -6.34
N TYR A 36 -4.93 5.03 -5.99
CA TYR A 36 -5.32 4.32 -4.80
C TYR A 36 -4.11 3.78 -4.05
N VAL A 37 -4.19 3.85 -2.71
CA VAL A 37 -3.31 3.14 -1.79
C VAL A 37 -4.05 1.88 -1.34
N ASN A 38 -3.59 0.72 -1.77
CA ASN A 38 -4.18 -0.56 -1.42
C ASN A 38 -3.46 -1.13 -0.21
N ILE A 39 -4.19 -1.49 0.85
CA ILE A 39 -3.67 -2.23 2.00
C ILE A 39 -4.37 -3.59 1.99
N ARG A 40 -3.65 -4.65 1.60
CA ARG A 40 -4.30 -5.92 1.22
C ARG A 40 -3.49 -7.16 1.58
N GLU A 41 -4.22 -8.21 1.93
CA GLU A 41 -3.71 -9.59 2.03
C GLU A 41 -3.70 -10.24 0.64
N TYR A 42 -2.57 -10.86 0.29
CA TYR A 42 -2.37 -11.60 -0.94
C TYR A 42 -2.36 -13.10 -0.64
N TYR A 43 -2.69 -13.90 -1.64
CA TYR A 43 -2.62 -15.35 -1.57
C TYR A 43 -1.83 -15.87 -2.76
N ASP A 44 -1.20 -17.02 -2.57
CA ASP A 44 -0.53 -17.74 -3.66
C ASP A 44 -1.59 -18.46 -4.50
N ALA A 45 -1.58 -18.21 -5.80
CA ALA A 45 -2.31 -18.96 -6.80
C ALA A 45 -1.31 -19.44 -7.85
N ASP A 46 -1.00 -20.74 -7.82
CA ASP A 46 -0.07 -21.39 -8.75
C ASP A 46 1.34 -20.75 -8.80
N GLY A 47 1.85 -20.32 -7.65
CA GLY A 47 3.15 -19.65 -7.51
C GLY A 47 3.13 -18.16 -7.83
N GLU A 48 1.97 -17.59 -8.15
CA GLU A 48 1.78 -16.15 -8.36
C GLU A 48 1.01 -15.53 -7.19
N MET A 49 1.55 -14.46 -6.59
CA MET A 49 0.87 -13.73 -5.53
C MET A 49 -0.27 -12.87 -6.10
N LYS A 50 -1.51 -13.20 -5.75
CA LYS A 50 -2.71 -12.47 -6.17
C LYS A 50 -3.35 -11.70 -5.02
N PRO A 51 -3.95 -10.52 -5.29
CA PRO A 51 -4.67 -9.77 -4.26
C PRO A 51 -5.91 -10.54 -3.80
N GLY A 52 -6.01 -10.80 -2.49
CA GLY A 52 -7.14 -11.48 -1.87
C GLY A 52 -8.32 -10.54 -1.58
N ARG A 53 -9.43 -11.08 -1.05
CA ARG A 53 -10.63 -10.30 -0.69
C ARG A 53 -10.41 -9.39 0.52
N LYS A 54 -9.52 -9.77 1.46
CA LYS A 54 -9.24 -9.00 2.67
C LYS A 54 -8.30 -7.83 2.38
N GLY A 55 -8.85 -6.62 2.43
CA GLY A 55 -8.10 -5.39 2.25
C GLY A 55 -8.98 -4.24 1.82
N ILE A 56 -8.39 -3.05 1.78
CA ILE A 56 -9.06 -1.80 1.40
C ILE A 56 -8.25 -1.07 0.34
N ALA A 57 -8.94 -0.38 -0.57
CA ALA A 57 -8.34 0.55 -1.51
C ALA A 57 -8.74 1.96 -1.09
N LEU A 58 -7.80 2.72 -0.55
CA LEU A 58 -8.00 4.10 -0.12
C LEU A 58 -7.74 5.01 -1.30
N ASN A 59 -8.68 5.92 -1.60
CA ASN A 59 -8.38 7.00 -2.52
C ASN A 59 -7.42 8.03 -1.88
N SER A 60 -6.94 9.01 -2.65
CA SER A 60 -5.98 10.01 -2.16
C SER A 60 -6.46 10.80 -0.93
N GLU A 61 -7.76 11.11 -0.85
CA GLU A 61 -8.35 11.85 0.27
C GLU A 61 -8.39 10.99 1.55
N GLN A 62 -8.86 9.76 1.44
CA GLN A 62 -8.89 8.80 2.55
C GLN A 62 -7.49 8.50 3.08
N TRP A 63 -6.49 8.40 2.19
CA TRP A 63 -5.10 8.25 2.60
C TRP A 63 -4.56 9.49 3.32
N ALA A 64 -4.92 10.69 2.87
CA ALA A 64 -4.53 11.93 3.56
C ALA A 64 -5.11 11.97 4.98
N ASN A 65 -6.41 11.70 5.12
CA ASN A 65 -7.08 11.68 6.42
C ASN A 65 -6.51 10.60 7.34
N LEU A 66 -6.18 9.41 6.82
CA LEU A 66 -5.52 8.37 7.62
C LEU A 66 -4.19 8.87 8.20
N LYS A 67 -3.37 9.55 7.38
CA LYS A 67 -2.09 10.10 7.84
C LYS A 67 -2.26 11.16 8.92
N GLU A 68 -3.28 12.02 8.81
CA GLU A 68 -3.58 13.04 9.82
C GLU A 68 -3.96 12.43 11.17
N HIS A 69 -4.50 11.21 11.18
CA HIS A 69 -4.89 10.51 12.41
C HIS A 69 -3.84 9.53 12.96
N ILE A 70 -2.67 9.35 12.32
CA ILE A 70 -1.65 8.37 12.76
C ILE A 70 -1.25 8.61 14.21
N ASP A 71 -0.90 9.84 14.59
CA ASP A 71 -0.45 10.15 15.95
C ASP A 71 -1.52 9.85 17.01
N ASP A 72 -2.79 10.09 16.69
CA ASP A 72 -3.89 9.83 17.61
C ASP A 72 -4.24 8.34 17.68
N ILE A 73 -4.08 7.61 16.58
CA ILE A 73 -4.18 6.14 16.54
C ILE A 73 -3.07 5.53 17.41
N ASP A 74 -1.83 5.99 17.29
CA ASP A 74 -0.69 5.49 18.07
C ASP A 74 -0.92 5.72 19.57
N LYS A 75 -1.32 6.94 19.96
CA LYS A 75 -1.68 7.24 21.37
C LYS A 75 -2.85 6.39 21.88
N ALA A 76 -3.79 6.00 21.01
CA ALA A 76 -4.90 5.15 21.39
C ALA A 76 -4.46 3.69 21.58
N LEU A 77 -3.56 3.19 20.72
CA LEU A 77 -2.97 1.86 20.83
C LEU A 77 -2.15 1.70 22.12
N ASP A 78 -1.34 2.69 22.48
CA ASP A 78 -0.52 2.66 23.71
C ASP A 78 -1.34 2.63 25.01
N LYS A 79 -2.63 2.95 24.93
CA LYS A 79 -3.55 2.96 26.08
C LYS A 79 -4.37 1.68 26.23
N LEU A 80 -4.33 0.78 25.24
CA LEU A 80 -4.99 -0.53 25.29
C LEU A 80 -4.07 -1.57 25.93
#